data_AF-A0A090YW82-F1
#
_entry.id   AF-A0A090YW82-F1
#
_cell.length_a   1.000
_cell.length_b   1.000
_cell.length_c   1.000
_cell.angle_alpha   90.00
_cell.angle_beta   90.00
_cell.angle_gamma   90.00
#
_symmetry.space_group_name_H-M   'P 1'
#
loop_
_entity.id
_entity.type
_entity.pdbx_description
1 polymer ?
#
loop_
_entity_poly.entity_id
_entity_poly.type
_entity_poly.pdbx_seq_one_letter_code
_entity_poly.pdbx_strand_id
1 'polypeptide(L)'
;MGEAVLVKREPLWTKAFIALILANLCMFLGFQMLIPTLPVYVKEIGGTSSSIGFVVGMFTVAALFIRPLTGNALQKFNKKIILMIGTAICLLAMGSYLFASTVFLLLTVRILHGAGFGITTTTYGTVVSDLIPQARRGEGMGYFGDCYGTWSSYRTMAYANL
;
A
#
# COMPACT_ATOMS: atom_id res chain seq x y z
N MET A 1 -15.15 43.23 -19.86
CA MET A 1 -15.90 42.06 -19.36
C MET A 1 -15.09 40.83 -19.75
N GLY A 2 -14.27 40.31 -18.83
CA GLY A 2 -13.40 39.16 -19.10
C GLY A 2 -14.19 37.87 -18.92
N GLU A 3 -14.21 37.04 -19.96
CA GLU A 3 -14.86 35.73 -19.92
C GLU A 3 -14.23 34.88 -18.81
N ALA A 4 -15.05 34.46 -17.86
CA ALA A 4 -14.68 33.47 -16.87
C ALA A 4 -14.42 32.15 -17.62
N VAL A 5 -13.14 31.87 -17.89
CA VAL A 5 -12.70 30.57 -18.38
C VAL A 5 -13.14 29.54 -17.33
N LEU A 6 -14.23 28.84 -17.62
CA LEU A 6 -14.70 27.74 -16.80
C LEU A 6 -13.63 26.65 -16.87
N VAL A 7 -12.73 26.65 -15.89
CA VAL A 7 -11.78 25.56 -15.66
C VAL A 7 -12.62 24.33 -15.39
N LYS A 8 -12.86 23.54 -16.44
CA LYS A 8 -13.59 22.28 -16.37
C LYS A 8 -12.85 21.39 -15.38
N ARG A 9 -13.37 21.30 -14.16
CA ARG A 9 -12.74 20.49 -13.10
C ARG A 9 -12.72 19.06 -13.58
N GLU A 10 -11.54 18.55 -13.93
CA GLU A 10 -11.40 17.15 -14.31
C GLU A 10 -11.88 16.27 -13.15
N PRO A 11 -12.71 15.25 -13.45
CA PRO A 11 -13.30 14.41 -12.41
C PRO A 11 -12.20 13.59 -11.74
N LEU A 12 -11.99 13.80 -10.43
CA LEU A 12 -11.09 13.03 -9.59
C LEU A 12 -11.55 11.56 -9.49
N TRP A 13 -12.86 11.35 -9.45
CA TRP A 13 -13.54 10.06 -9.26
C TRP A 13 -13.70 9.31 -10.58
N THR A 14 -12.59 8.85 -11.13
CA THR A 14 -12.61 7.93 -12.29
C THR A 14 -12.79 6.48 -11.81
N LYS A 15 -13.33 5.61 -12.68
CA LYS A 15 -13.42 4.17 -12.40
C LYS A 15 -12.06 3.56 -12.02
N ALA A 16 -10.99 4.05 -12.66
CA ALA A 16 -9.62 3.65 -12.37
C ALA A 16 -9.17 4.09 -10.97
N PHE A 17 -9.48 5.33 -10.56
CA PHE A 17 -9.15 5.84 -9.24
C PHE A 17 -9.88 5.07 -8.12
N ILE A 18 -11.17 4.78 -8.31
CA ILE A 18 -11.96 3.97 -7.34
C ILE A 18 -11.41 2.55 -7.24
N ALA A 19 -11.11 1.89 -8.37
CA ALA A 19 -10.53 0.55 -8.37
C ALA A 19 -9.16 0.51 -7.67
N LEU A 20 -8.33 1.53 -7.88
CA LEU A 20 -7.04 1.67 -7.21
C LEU A 20 -7.19 1.84 -5.69
N ILE A 21 -8.13 2.69 -5.23
CA ILE A 21 -8.42 2.87 -3.81
C ILE A 21 -8.91 1.56 -3.18
N LEU A 22 -9.86 0.87 -3.82
CA LEU A 22 -10.40 -0.39 -3.30
C LEU A 22 -9.32 -1.48 -3.21
N ALA A 23 -8.50 -1.63 -4.24
CA ALA A 23 -7.40 -2.59 -4.21
C ALA A 23 -6.36 -2.26 -3.13
N ASN A 24 -6.04 -0.97 -2.93
CA ASN A 24 -5.18 -0.54 -1.84
C ASN A 24 -5.81 -0.85 -0.47
N LEU A 25 -7.11 -0.56 -0.29
CA LEU A 25 -7.85 -0.86 0.94
C LEU A 25 -7.84 -2.35 1.26
N CYS A 26 -8.14 -3.23 0.30
CA CYS A 26 -8.10 -4.67 0.51
C CYS A 26 -6.70 -5.17 0.91
N MET A 27 -5.65 -4.65 0.27
CA MET A 27 -4.27 -4.98 0.62
C MET A 27 -3.94 -4.56 2.06
N PHE A 28 -4.33 -3.33 2.46
CA PHE A 28 -4.10 -2.84 3.81
C PHE A 28 -4.90 -3.60 4.87
N LEU A 29 -6.16 -3.95 4.59
CA LEU A 29 -6.97 -4.76 5.50
C LEU A 29 -6.31 -6.11 5.77
N GLY A 30 -5.88 -6.83 4.72
CA GLY A 30 -5.17 -8.09 4.88
C GLY A 30 -3.85 -7.94 5.67
N PHE A 31 -3.11 -6.86 5.41
CA PHE A 31 -1.88 -6.55 6.14
C PHE A 31 -2.12 -6.24 7.63
N GLN A 32 -3.16 -5.47 7.95
CA GLN A 32 -3.49 -5.11 9.34
C GLN A 32 -3.89 -6.33 10.17
N MET A 33 -4.55 -7.33 9.57
CA MET A 33 -4.88 -8.60 10.24
C MET A 33 -3.63 -9.42 10.61
N LEU A 34 -2.52 -9.24 9.90
CA LEU A 34 -1.25 -9.94 10.18
C LEU A 34 -0.54 -9.41 11.43
N ILE A 35 -0.77 -8.15 11.83
CA ILE A 35 -0.08 -7.53 12.97
C ILE A 35 -0.33 -8.27 14.29
N PRO A 36 -1.60 -8.56 14.69
CA PRO A 36 -1.86 -9.29 15.93
C PRO A 36 -1.67 -10.80 15.80
N THR A 37 -1.83 -11.36 14.60
CA THR A 37 -1.81 -12.82 14.38
C THR A 37 -0.40 -13.40 14.29
N LEU A 38 0.55 -12.68 13.66
CA LEU A 38 1.91 -13.19 13.48
C LEU A 38 2.66 -13.46 14.80
N PRO A 39 2.64 -12.57 15.81
CA PRO A 39 3.32 -12.86 17.08
C PRO A 39 2.77 -14.09 17.80
N VAL A 40 1.45 -14.30 17.73
CA VAL A 40 0.79 -15.48 18.31
C VAL A 40 1.22 -16.73 17.56
N TYR A 41 1.13 -16.72 16.23
CA TYR A 41 1.51 -17.86 15.40
C TYR A 41 2.99 -18.24 15.56
N VAL A 42 3.89 -17.25 15.62
CA VAL A 42 5.33 -17.50 15.87
C VAL A 42 5.55 -18.18 17.21
N LYS A 43 4.80 -17.84 18.27
CA LYS A 43 4.88 -18.55 19.55
C LYS A 43 4.36 -19.98 19.45
N GLU A 44 3.25 -20.21 18.75
CA GLU A 44 2.65 -21.54 18.59
C GLU A 44 3.59 -22.53 17.89
N ILE A 45 4.36 -22.07 16.90
CA ILE A 45 5.38 -22.89 16.22
C ILE A 45 6.72 -22.97 16.98
N GLY A 46 6.75 -22.56 18.26
CA GLY A 46 7.92 -22.66 19.14
C GLY A 46 8.95 -21.53 19.01
N GLY A 47 8.60 -20.41 18.38
CA GLY A 47 9.47 -19.26 18.23
C GLY A 47 9.71 -18.48 19.52
N THR A 48 10.91 -17.89 19.65
CA THR A 48 11.31 -17.04 20.78
C THR A 48 10.83 -15.58 20.60
N SER A 49 10.87 -14.77 21.65
CA SER A 49 10.59 -13.33 21.57
C SER A 49 11.47 -12.62 20.53
N SER A 50 12.73 -13.03 20.38
CA SER A 50 13.64 -12.51 19.36
C SER A 50 13.16 -12.85 17.94
N SER A 51 12.65 -14.07 17.73
CA SER A 51 12.11 -14.48 16.43
C SER A 51 10.90 -13.65 15.99
N ILE A 52 10.02 -13.29 16.93
CA ILE A 52 8.90 -12.37 16.68
C ILE A 52 9.43 -11.02 16.21
N GLY A 53 10.45 -10.49 16.90
CA GLY A 53 11.11 -9.24 16.52
C GLY A 53 11.67 -9.28 15.08
N PHE A 54 12.34 -10.38 14.70
CA PHE A 54 12.84 -10.56 13.34
C PHE A 54 11.71 -10.68 12.31
N VAL A 55 10.65 -11.44 12.58
CA VAL A 55 9.50 -11.59 11.67
C VAL A 55 8.81 -10.24 11.41
N VAL A 56 8.64 -9.43 12.45
CA VAL A 56 8.06 -8.09 12.31
C VAL A 56 9.03 -7.14 11.59
N GLY A 57 10.31 -7.15 11.98
CA GLY A 57 11.33 -6.22 11.47
C GLY A 57 11.80 -6.49 10.04
N MET A 58 11.99 -7.76 9.65
CA MET A 58 12.53 -8.12 8.32
C MET A 58 11.63 -7.67 7.17
N PHE A 59 10.33 -7.62 7.40
CA PHE A 59 9.39 -7.03 6.45
C PHE A 59 9.72 -5.55 6.18
N THR A 60 9.92 -4.76 7.24
CA THR A 60 10.25 -3.34 7.13
C THR A 60 11.59 -3.14 6.45
N VAL A 61 12.59 -3.95 6.80
CA VAL A 61 13.93 -3.90 6.17
C VAL A 61 13.84 -4.20 4.67
N ALA A 62 13.15 -5.29 4.29
CA ALA A 62 12.96 -5.64 2.88
C ALA A 62 12.20 -4.55 2.11
N ALA A 63 11.14 -3.99 2.71
CA ALA A 63 10.38 -2.89 2.12
C ALA A 63 11.23 -1.62 1.96
N LEU A 64 12.06 -1.27 2.94
CA LEU A 64 12.96 -0.12 2.85
C LEU A 64 14.00 -0.30 1.75
N PHE A 65 14.58 -1.50 1.63
CA PHE A 65 15.61 -1.80 0.65
C PHE A 65 15.07 -1.79 -0.80
N ILE A 66 13.86 -2.30 -1.02
CA ILE A 66 13.28 -2.38 -2.38
C ILE A 66 12.75 -1.05 -2.90
N ARG A 67 12.42 -0.10 -2.02
CA ARG A 67 11.84 1.21 -2.38
C ARG A 67 12.70 2.03 -3.36
N PRO A 68 14.00 2.28 -3.11
CA PRO A 68 14.85 3.02 -4.05
C PRO A 68 15.01 2.27 -5.39
N LEU A 69 15.10 0.94 -5.36
CA LEU A 69 15.15 0.11 -6.57
C LEU A 69 13.89 0.26 -7.41
N THR A 70 12.72 0.27 -6.75
CA THR A 70 11.43 0.51 -7.38
C THR A 70 11.35 1.92 -7.96
N GLY A 71 11.78 2.93 -7.21
CA GLY A 71 11.82 4.32 -7.68
C GLY A 71 12.63 4.48 -8.97
N ASN A 72 13.81 3.85 -9.04
CA ASN A 72 14.63 3.82 -10.26
C ASN A 72 13.95 3.06 -11.41
N ALA A 73 13.27 1.95 -11.11
CA ALA A 73 12.53 1.19 -12.11
C ALA A 73 11.34 1.98 -12.69
N LEU A 74 10.63 2.77 -11.87
CA LEU A 74 9.49 3.58 -12.29
C LEU A 74 9.84 4.69 -13.29
N GLN A 75 11.11 5.09 -13.36
CA GLN A 75 11.59 6.04 -14.37
C GLN A 75 11.83 5.39 -15.73
N LYS A 76 12.11 4.08 -15.76
CA LYS A 76 12.54 3.36 -16.97
C LYS A 76 11.49 2.43 -17.56
N PHE A 77 10.57 1.94 -16.73
CA PHE A 77 9.59 0.92 -17.11
C PHE A 77 8.15 1.41 -16.94
N ASN A 78 7.20 0.66 -17.49
CA ASN A 78 5.78 0.98 -17.40
C ASN A 78 5.28 0.79 -15.95
N LYS A 79 4.80 1.88 -15.35
CA LYS A 79 4.28 1.94 -13.97
C LYS A 79 3.17 0.91 -13.72
N LYS A 80 2.29 0.65 -14.69
CA LYS A 80 1.22 -0.35 -14.56
C LYS A 80 1.78 -1.77 -14.42
N ILE A 81 2.83 -2.11 -15.16
CA ILE A 81 3.48 -3.43 -15.08
C ILE A 81 4.16 -3.61 -13.73
N ILE A 82 4.91 -2.60 -13.28
CA ILE A 82 5.56 -2.63 -11.95
C ILE A 82 4.51 -2.81 -10.85
N LEU A 83 3.37 -2.11 -10.95
CA LEU A 83 2.29 -2.22 -9.98
C LEU A 83 1.69 -3.62 -9.93
N MET A 84 1.46 -4.24 -11.10
CA MET A 84 0.95 -5.60 -11.18
C MET A 84 1.93 -6.62 -10.60
N ILE A 85 3.24 -6.45 -10.87
CA ILE A 85 4.29 -7.31 -10.30
C ILE A 85 4.31 -7.20 -8.78
N GLY A 86 4.33 -5.99 -8.22
CA GLY A 86 4.32 -5.79 -6.77
C GLY A 86 3.09 -6.42 -6.12
N THR A 87 1.92 -6.19 -6.70
CA THR A 87 0.65 -6.74 -6.20
C THR A 87 0.63 -8.27 -6.27
N ALA A 88 1.14 -8.85 -7.36
CA ALA A 88 1.26 -10.30 -7.51
C ALA A 88 2.21 -10.91 -6.46
N ILE A 89 3.34 -10.25 -6.17
CA ILE A 89 4.27 -10.68 -5.11
C ILE A 89 3.56 -10.65 -3.74
N CYS A 90 2.79 -9.60 -3.44
CA CYS A 90 2.00 -9.55 -2.19
C CYS A 90 0.99 -10.70 -2.10
N LEU A 91 0.25 -10.99 -3.18
CA LEU A 91 -0.72 -12.08 -3.21
C LEU A 91 -0.07 -13.45 -3.02
N LEU A 92 1.05 -13.70 -3.70
CA LEU A 92 1.82 -14.93 -3.54
C LEU A 92 2.37 -15.06 -2.12
N ALA A 93 2.88 -13.97 -1.54
CA ALA A 93 3.34 -13.96 -0.16
C ALA A 93 2.19 -14.27 0.81
N MET A 94 1.01 -13.66 0.63
CA MET A 94 -0.18 -13.93 1.43
C MET A 94 -0.63 -15.39 1.34
N GLY A 95 -0.64 -15.98 0.15
CA GLY A 95 -0.92 -17.41 -0.03
C GLY A 95 0.14 -18.32 0.59
N SER A 96 1.40 -17.89 0.61
CA SER A 96 2.49 -18.71 1.17
C SER A 96 2.49 -18.81 2.70
N TYR A 97 1.80 -17.92 3.42
CA TYR A 97 1.66 -18.05 4.88
C TYR A 97 0.97 -19.36 5.30
N LEU A 98 0.09 -19.92 4.45
CA LEU A 98 -0.58 -21.19 4.73
C LEU A 98 0.41 -22.37 4.86
N PHE A 99 1.58 -22.26 4.24
CA PHE A 99 2.60 -23.31 4.23
C PHE A 99 3.78 -23.00 5.14
N ALA A 100 3.80 -21.84 5.80
CA ALA A 100 4.92 -21.36 6.58
C ALA A 100 4.92 -21.93 8.01
N SER A 101 5.19 -23.23 8.14
CA SER A 101 5.15 -23.96 9.42
C SER A 101 6.38 -23.78 10.32
N THR A 102 7.40 -23.03 9.87
CA THR A 102 8.62 -22.78 10.64
C THR A 102 8.96 -21.29 10.65
N VAL A 103 9.69 -20.84 11.69
CA VAL A 103 10.17 -19.46 11.80
C VAL A 103 11.00 -19.06 10.58
N PHE A 104 11.83 -19.97 10.07
CA PHE A 104 12.65 -19.71 8.89
C PHE A 104 11.80 -19.44 7.64
N LEU A 105 10.80 -20.29 7.38
CA LEU A 105 9.87 -20.09 6.26
C LEU A 105 9.09 -18.77 6.42
N LEU A 106 8.62 -18.46 7.64
CA LEU A 106 7.98 -17.18 7.91
C LEU A 106 8.90 -16.01 7.57
N LEU A 107 10.18 -16.04 7.96
CA LEU A 107 11.12 -14.98 7.62
C LEU A 107 11.28 -14.81 6.11
N THR A 108 11.37 -15.89 5.34
CA THR A 108 11.40 -15.83 3.87
C THR A 108 10.12 -15.19 3.32
N VAL A 109 8.96 -15.60 3.82
CA VAL A 109 7.67 -15.02 3.44
C VAL A 109 7.60 -13.53 3.81
N ARG A 110 8.15 -13.12 4.96
CA ARG A 110 8.20 -11.71 5.38
C ARG A 110 9.07 -10.86 4.47
N ILE A 111 10.21 -11.38 4.04
CA ILE A 111 11.09 -10.69 3.08
C ILE A 111 10.36 -10.51 1.74
N LEU A 112 9.75 -11.59 1.23
CA LEU A 112 8.99 -11.54 -0.01
C LEU A 112 7.81 -10.57 0.08
N HIS A 113 7.05 -10.64 1.17
CA HIS A 113 5.92 -9.73 1.41
C HIS A 113 6.38 -8.29 1.54
N GLY A 114 7.47 -8.02 2.28
CA GLY A 114 8.04 -6.69 2.43
C GLY A 114 8.51 -6.11 1.10
N ALA A 115 9.15 -6.93 0.26
CA ALA A 115 9.56 -6.54 -1.08
C ALA A 115 8.35 -6.20 -1.97
N GLY A 116 7.34 -7.07 -2.03
CA GLY A 116 6.10 -6.81 -2.78
C GLY A 116 5.39 -5.56 -2.28
N PHE A 117 5.26 -5.40 -0.96
CA PHE A 117 4.60 -4.25 -0.34
C PHE A 117 5.34 -2.94 -0.64
N GLY A 118 6.68 -2.95 -0.57
CA GLY A 118 7.50 -1.79 -0.95
C GLY A 118 7.33 -1.40 -2.41
N ILE A 119 7.35 -2.37 -3.33
CA ILE A 119 7.12 -2.12 -4.77
C ILE A 119 5.73 -1.51 -4.99
N THR A 120 4.70 -2.15 -4.42
CA THR A 120 3.30 -1.76 -4.61
C THR A 120 3.03 -0.37 -4.06
N THR A 121 3.39 -0.10 -2.80
CA THR A 121 3.10 1.20 -2.16
C THR A 121 3.84 2.36 -2.81
N THR A 122 5.10 2.17 -3.22
CA THR A 122 5.84 3.20 -3.98
C THR A 122 5.22 3.47 -5.33
N THR A 123 4.89 2.41 -6.08
CA THR A 123 4.29 2.54 -7.41
C THR A 123 2.90 3.16 -7.35
N TYR A 124 2.08 2.77 -6.38
CA TYR A 124 0.76 3.36 -6.14
C TYR A 124 0.85 4.86 -5.90
N GLY A 125 1.75 5.31 -5.01
CA GLY A 125 1.94 6.73 -4.74
C GLY A 125 2.31 7.51 -6.00
N THR A 126 3.17 6.96 -6.85
CA THR A 126 3.53 7.57 -8.14
C THR A 126 2.34 7.63 -9.09
N VAL A 127 1.67 6.49 -9.34
CA VAL A 127 0.54 6.41 -10.29
C VAL A 127 -0.60 7.34 -9.88
N VAL A 128 -0.93 7.39 -8.58
CA VAL A 128 -1.97 8.29 -8.06
C VAL A 128 -1.55 9.75 -8.22
N SER A 129 -0.28 10.09 -7.95
CA SER A 129 0.22 11.46 -8.12
C SER A 129 0.22 11.94 -9.58
N ASP A 130 0.36 11.03 -10.54
CA ASP A 130 0.27 11.32 -11.98
C ASP A 130 -1.19 11.51 -12.42
N LEU A 131 -2.13 10.78 -11.83
CA LEU A 131 -3.56 10.84 -12.15
C LEU A 131 -4.24 12.09 -11.60
N ILE A 132 -3.72 12.67 -10.51
CA ILE A 132 -4.36 13.82 -9.87
C ILE A 132 -3.88 15.15 -10.53
N PRO A 133 -4.80 16.01 -11.00
CA PRO A 133 -4.46 17.32 -11.52
C PRO A 133 -3.68 18.16 -10.51
N GLN A 134 -2.66 18.90 -10.97
CA GLN A 134 -1.76 19.67 -10.09
C GLN A 134 -2.51 20.54 -9.06
N ALA A 135 -3.59 21.20 -9.48
CA ALA A 135 -4.41 22.07 -8.64
C ALA A 135 -5.14 21.36 -7.48
N ARG A 136 -5.28 20.03 -7.53
CA ARG A 136 -6.01 19.22 -6.53
C ARG A 136 -5.16 18.10 -5.93
N ARG A 137 -3.84 18.10 -6.14
CA ARG A 137 -2.93 17.07 -5.60
C ARG A 137 -3.03 16.91 -4.10
N GLY A 138 -3.14 18.01 -3.34
CA GLY A 138 -3.31 17.95 -1.89
C GLY A 138 -4.60 17.23 -1.47
N GLU A 139 -5.71 17.49 -2.16
CA GLU A 139 -7.00 16.85 -1.91
C GLU A 139 -6.98 15.37 -2.31
N GLY A 140 -6.50 15.04 -3.51
CA GLY A 140 -6.46 13.66 -4.01
C GLY A 140 -5.46 12.76 -3.26
N MET A 141 -4.29 13.30 -2.87
CA MET A 141 -3.35 12.59 -2.00
C MET A 141 -3.90 12.49 -0.57
N GLY A 142 -4.71 13.46 -0.13
CA GLY A 142 -5.49 13.40 1.10
C GLY A 142 -6.41 12.19 1.12
N TYR A 143 -7.29 12.03 0.12
CA TYR A 143 -8.16 10.84 0.02
C TYR A 143 -7.40 9.52 -0.12
N PHE A 144 -6.27 9.50 -0.84
CA PHE A 144 -5.44 8.31 -1.00
C PHE A 144 -4.71 7.93 0.31
N GLY A 145 -4.15 8.92 1.01
CA GLY A 145 -3.52 8.77 2.31
C GLY A 145 -4.52 8.50 3.43
N ASP A 146 -5.74 9.02 3.32
CA ASP A 146 -6.82 8.79 4.26
C ASP A 146 -7.22 7.33 4.29
N CYS A 147 -7.00 6.53 3.24
CA CYS A 147 -7.21 5.07 3.26
C CYS A 147 -6.40 4.36 4.37
N TYR A 148 -5.33 5.01 4.87
CA TYR A 148 -4.57 4.55 6.04
C TYR A 148 -5.25 4.91 7.39
N GLY A 149 -6.21 5.85 7.40
CA GLY A 149 -6.84 6.43 8.60
C GLY A 149 -8.34 6.74 8.49
N THR A 150 -9.08 6.16 7.53
CA THR A 150 -10.50 6.51 7.24
C THR A 150 -11.49 5.88 8.22
N TRP A 151 -11.35 6.22 9.49
CA TRP A 151 -12.50 6.36 10.39
C TRP A 151 -12.58 7.78 10.97
N SER A 152 -11.48 8.54 10.99
CA SER A 152 -11.45 9.85 11.65
C SER A 152 -11.96 11.01 10.78
N SER A 153 -11.84 10.93 9.45
CA SER A 153 -12.07 12.08 8.55
C SER A 153 -13.52 12.29 8.09
N TYR A 154 -14.40 11.28 8.28
CA TYR A 154 -15.83 11.43 7.99
C TYR A 154 -16.49 12.52 8.85
N ARG A 155 -15.89 12.85 10.01
CA ARG A 155 -16.38 13.90 10.90
C ARG A 155 -16.11 15.31 10.39
N THR A 156 -15.21 15.51 9.44
CA THR A 156 -14.81 16.85 8.97
C THR A 156 -15.56 17.27 7.70
N MET A 157 -16.01 16.32 6.88
CA MET A 157 -16.76 16.62 5.64
C MET A 157 -18.22 16.99 5.87
N ALA A 158 -18.79 16.63 7.02
CA ALA A 158 -20.15 17.03 7.38
C ALA A 158 -20.28 18.53 7.78
N TYR A 159 -19.17 19.23 8.03
CA TYR A 159 -19.17 20.64 8.47
C TYR A 159 -18.62 21.63 7.44
N ALA A 160 -18.19 21.17 6.25
CA ALA A 160 -17.62 22.05 5.22
C ALA A 160 -18.65 22.59 4.20
N ASN A 161 -19.95 22.35 4.43
CA ASN A 161 -21.06 22.87 3.61
C ASN A 161 -22.17 23.53 4.44
N LEU A 162 -21.79 24.19 5.54
CA LEU A 162 -22.57 25.24 6.21
C LEU A 162 -21.66 26.47 6.34
#